data_AF-A0AAU8RSZ2-F1
#
_entry.id   AF-A0AAU8RSZ2-F1
#
_cell.length_a   1.000
_cell.length_b   1.000
_cell.length_c   1.000
_cell.angle_alpha   90.00
_cell.angle_beta   90.00
_cell.angle_gamma   90.00
#
_symmetry.space_group_name_H-M   'P 1'
#
loop_
_entity.id
_entity.type
_entity.pdbx_description
1 polymer ?
#
loop_
_entity_poly.entity_id
_entity_poly.type
_entity_poly.pdbx_seq_one_letter_code
_entity_poly.pdbx_strand_id
1 'polypeptide(L)' 'MLSLPSAWLDELNDQPALVADPDGRAAVLAELAVFAHRRGDVDADQLADMLEFAEAARLWALIEHEEAA' A
#
# COMPACT_ATOMS: atom_id res chain seq x y z
N MET A 1 -13.29 13.02 -5.19
CA MET A 1 -12.09 12.81 -4.36
C MET A 1 -12.15 11.37 -3.90
N LEU A 2 -11.12 10.57 -4.19
CA LEU A 2 -11.02 9.21 -3.67
C LEU A 2 -10.97 9.30 -2.15
N SER A 3 -12.01 8.82 -1.47
CA SER A 3 -12.03 8.72 -0.01
C SER A 3 -11.42 7.38 0.39
N LEU A 4 -10.11 7.25 0.20
CA LEU A 4 -9.40 6.03 0.61
C LEU A 4 -9.30 5.96 2.15
N PRO A 5 -9.27 4.74 2.73
CA PRO A 5 -9.14 4.57 4.17
C PRO A 5 -7.87 5.24 4.72
N SER A 6 -7.99 6.01 5.80
CA SER A 6 -6.86 6.73 6.40
C SER A 6 -5.75 5.79 6.87
N ALA A 7 -6.10 4.66 7.48
CA ALA A 7 -5.11 3.66 7.92
C ALA A 7 -4.28 3.09 6.76
N TRP A 8 -4.88 2.95 5.58
CA TRP A 8 -4.16 2.52 4.38
C TRP A 8 -3.24 3.63 3.84
N LEU A 9 -3.69 4.88 3.88
CA LEU A 9 -2.87 6.03 3.52
C LEU A 9 -1.70 6.24 4.50
N ASP A 10 -1.91 6.04 5.79
CA ASP A 10 -0.87 6.16 6.81
C ASP A 10 0.26 5.14 6.56
N GLU A 11 -0.12 3.90 6.24
CA GLU A 11 0.82 2.84 5.86
C GLU A 11 1.57 3.17 4.56
N LEU A 12 0.88 3.66 3.52
CA LEU A 12 1.50 4.03 2.25
C LEU A 12 2.48 5.21 2.39
N ASN A 13 2.17 6.15 3.28
CA ASN A 13 3.00 7.33 3.52
C ASN A 13 4.17 7.07 4.48
N ASP A 14 4.23 5.90 5.14
CA ASP A 14 5.34 5.48 5.98
C ASP A 14 6.50 4.93 5.13
N GLN A 15 7.08 5.83 4.34
CA GLN A 15 8.20 5.55 3.44
C GLN A 15 9.39 4.88 4.15
N PRO A 16 9.84 5.31 5.35
CA PRO A 16 10.93 4.64 6.04
C PRO A 16 10.64 3.17 6.34
N ALA A 17 9.41 2.84 6.73
CA ALA A 17 9.03 1.45 6.98
C ALA A 17 8.91 0.65 5.69
N LEU A 18 8.38 1.24 4.62
CA LEU A 18 8.34 0.63 3.28
C LEU A 18 9.74 0.25 2.80
N VAL A 19 10.72 1.16 2.90
CA VAL A 19 12.12 0.88 2.49
C VAL A 19 12.76 -0.18 3.40
N ALA A 20 12.41 -0.22 4.70
CA ALA A 20 12.98 -1.22 5.62
C ALA A 20 12.47 -2.65 5.37
N ASP A 21 11.22 -2.81 4.91
CA ASP A 21 10.60 -4.11 4.59
C ASP A 21 9.63 -3.99 3.39
N PRO A 22 10.15 -3.92 2.14
CA PRO A 22 9.32 -3.64 0.96
C PRO A 22 8.21 -4.67 0.73
N ASP A 23 8.54 -5.96 0.80
CA ASP A 23 7.57 -7.03 0.54
C ASP A 23 6.56 -7.17 1.69
N GLY A 24 7.00 -7.04 2.95
CA GLY A 24 6.12 -7.16 4.11
C GLY A 24 5.11 -6.01 4.19
N ARG A 25 5.54 -4.76 3.98
CA ARG A 25 4.65 -3.60 4.01
C ARG A 25 3.71 -3.55 2.80
N ALA A 26 4.15 -4.01 1.62
CA ALA A 26 3.27 -4.18 0.47
C ALA A 26 2.15 -5.21 0.72
N ALA A 27 2.46 -6.33 1.40
CA ALA A 27 1.44 -7.31 1.80
C ALA A 27 0.41 -6.70 2.76
N VAL A 28 0.85 -5.88 3.74
CA VAL A 28 -0.06 -5.15 4.65
C VAL A 28 -0.98 -4.20 3.88
N LEU A 29 -0.44 -3.42 2.93
CA LEU A 29 -1.24 -2.54 2.07
C LEU A 29 -2.31 -3.30 1.28
N ALA A 30 -1.95 -4.46 0.71
CA ALA A 30 -2.89 -5.29 -0.03
C ALA A 30 -3.98 -5.88 0.89
N GLU A 31 -3.63 -6.35 2.09
CA GLU A 31 -4.59 -6.86 3.06
C GLU A 31 -5.58 -5.78 3.53
N LEU A 32 -5.09 -4.58 3.82
CA LEU A 32 -5.92 -3.44 4.20
C LEU A 32 -6.88 -3.03 3.08
N ALA A 33 -6.43 -3.05 1.82
CA ALA A 33 -7.27 -2.78 0.65
C ALA A 33 -8.40 -3.81 0.51
N VAL A 34 -8.07 -5.10 0.59
CA VAL A 34 -9.06 -6.19 0.54
C VAL A 34 -10.03 -6.12 1.72
N PHE A 35 -9.56 -5.78 2.91
CA PHE A 35 -10.41 -5.65 4.10
C PHE A 35 -11.39 -4.47 3.97
N ALA A 36 -10.93 -3.33 3.48
CA ALA A 36 -11.77 -2.17 3.21
C ALA A 36 -12.87 -2.49 2.17
N HIS A 37 -12.50 -3.18 1.09
CA HIS A 37 -13.47 -3.59 0.06
C HIS A 37 -14.52 -4.57 0.61
N ARG A 38 -14.09 -5.57 1.40
CA ARG A 38 -15.01 -6.53 2.05
C ARG A 38 -16.01 -5.86 3.00
N ARG A 39 -15.64 -4.74 3.61
CA ARG A 39 -16.51 -3.92 4.46
C ARG A 39 -17.42 -2.99 3.67
N GLY A 40 -17.17 -2.81 2.37
CA GLY A 40 -17.87 -1.86 1.51
C GLY A 40 -17.40 -0.41 1.68
N ASP A 41 -16.24 -0.19 2.31
CA ASP A 41 -15.66 1.15 2.47
C ASP A 41 -15.11 1.70 1.14
N VAL A 42 -14.71 0.79 0.22
CA VAL A 42 -14.23 1.10 -1.12
C VAL A 42 -14.88 0.16 -2.15
N ASP A 43 -15.15 0.68 -3.34
CA ASP A 43 -15.66 -0.13 -4.45
C ASP A 43 -14.55 -0.94 -5.14
N ALA A 44 -14.91 -1.66 -6.21
CA ALA A 44 -13.97 -2.53 -6.91
C ALA A 44 -12.91 -1.75 -7.70
N ASP A 45 -13.24 -0.56 -8.20
CA ASP A 45 -12.29 0.28 -8.95
C ASP A 45 -11.27 0.88 -7.97
N GLN A 46 -11.75 1.36 -6.83
CA GLN A 46 -10.90 1.83 -5.73
C GLN A 46 -10.02 0.71 -5.15
N LEU A 47 -10.53 -0.52 -5.04
CA LEU A 47 -9.71 -1.67 -4.66
C LEU A 47 -8.57 -1.90 -5.67
N ALA A 48 -8.88 -1.86 -6.97
CA ALA A 48 -7.88 -2.04 -8.01
C ALA A 48 -6.77 -0.96 -7.92
N ASP A 49 -7.17 0.31 -7.77
CA ASP A 49 -6.24 1.43 -7.57
C ASP A 49 -5.35 1.20 -6.33
N MET A 50 -5.93 0.80 -5.20
CA MET A 50 -5.17 0.53 -3.97
C MET A 50 -4.15 -0.61 -4.15
N LEU A 51 -4.49 -1.66 -4.88
CA LEU A 51 -3.56 -2.76 -5.15
C LEU A 51 -2.45 -2.33 -6.11
N GLU A 52 -2.76 -1.49 -7.10
CA GLU A 52 -1.76 -0.90 -7.99
C GLU A 52 -0.78 0.00 -7.22
N PHE A 53 -1.28 0.85 -6.32
CA PHE A 53 -0.42 1.67 -5.47
C PHE A 53 0.43 0.84 -4.52
N ALA A 54 -0.09 -0.25 -3.97
CA ALA A 54 0.68 -1.16 -3.11
C ALA A 54 1.87 -1.78 -3.87
N GLU A 55 1.65 -2.23 -5.11
CA GLU A 55 2.71 -2.78 -5.95
C GLU A 55 3.71 -1.69 -6.39
N ALA A 56 3.24 -0.50 -6.76
CA ALA A 56 4.10 0.62 -7.11
C ALA A 56 5.01 1.02 -5.93
N ALA A 57 4.45 1.06 -4.71
CA ALA A 57 5.20 1.33 -3.49
C ALA A 57 6.24 0.24 -3.22
N ARG A 58 5.91 -1.04 -3.44
CA ARG A 58 6.84 -2.16 -3.32
C ARG A 58 8.03 -2.02 -4.26
N LEU A 59 7.76 -1.73 -5.54
CA LEU A 59 8.80 -1.57 -6.57
C LEU A 59 9.72 -0.38 -6.27
N TRP A 60 9.16 0.75 -5.84
CA TRP A 60 9.95 1.89 -5.41
C TRP A 60 10.81 1.55 -4.18
N ALA A 61 10.22 0.95 -3.15
CA ALA A 61 10.91 0.61 -1.92
C ALA A 61 12.01 -0.43 -2.12
N LEU A 62 11.87 -1.37 -3.05
CA LEU A 62 12.94 -2.31 -3.41
C LEU A 62 14.16 -1.60 -3.98
N ILE A 63 13.95 -0.61 -4.87
CA ILE A 63 15.06 0.19 -5.43
C ILE A 63 15.78 0.95 -4.31
N GLU A 64 15.02 1.63 -3.45
CA GLU A 64 15.59 2.39 -2.32
C GLU A 64 16.28 1.49 -1.30
N HIS A 65 15.75 0.29 -1.05
CA HIS A 65 16.35 -0.68 -0.14
C HIS A 65 17.71 -1.17 -0.66
N GLU A 66 17.82 -1.42 -1.95
CA GLU A 66 19.08 -1.78 -2.60
C GLU A 66 20.09 -0.63 -2.59
N GLU A 67 19.64 0.63 -2.75
CA GLU A 67 20.51 1.81 -2.68
C GLU A 67 20.98 2.13 -1.25
N ALA A 68 20.24 1.70 -0.23
CA ALA A 68 20.57 1.92 1.18
C ALA A 68 21.51 0.86 1.79
N ALA A 69 21.74 -0.25 1.10
CA ALA A 69 22.56 -1.39 1.55
C ALA A 69 24.06 -1.25 1.24
#